data_AF-A0A661WVS3-F1
#
_entry.id   AF-A0A661WVS3-F1
#
_cell.length_a   1.000
_cell.length_b   1.000
_cell.length_c   1.000
_cell.angle_alpha   90.00
_cell.angle_beta   90.00
_cell.angle_gamma   90.00
#
_symmetry.space_group_name_H-M   'P 1'
#
loop_
_entity.id
_entity.type
_entity.pdbx_description
1 polymer ?
#
loop_
_entity_poly.entity_id
_entity_poly.type
_entity_poly.pdbx_seq_one_letter_code
_entity_poly.pdbx_strand_id
1 'polypeptide(L)'
;MPKIQTSCPNCKQPLVAEIFQVVDVKLNPRLKELLLAGGLNFAQCQICGFQGQLPVPLVYHDGDKELLLTFSPPDPAKTMEEKESALAPLLKQVTDNLAPEARKGYLFQPKAMLTMNNLVKNVLLADGITEEMLQAQQEKMRLLEKIFMVEGEQLIQEIRNNQEKIDREFFALFAEIAQQVTANRDQDTIEKIKLVQEALMEETEVGRSIKTEAEEIKSATKSLEALGNNLSRTSLLELVLSAPNHERVKAYAGLVRPAMDYEFFKLFTEKIENSESEQRKEMV
;
A
#
# COMPACT_ATOMS: atom_id res chain seq x y z
N MET A 1 -7.33 27.17 -5.56
CA MET A 1 -8.11 25.93 -5.36
C MET A 1 -9.50 26.34 -4.87
N PRO A 2 -10.58 26.09 -5.63
CA PRO A 2 -11.89 26.60 -5.24
C PRO A 2 -12.46 25.73 -4.11
N LYS A 3 -12.40 26.26 -2.88
CA LYS A 3 -13.21 25.76 -1.78
C LYS A 3 -14.67 26.07 -2.11
N ILE A 4 -15.51 25.04 -2.12
CA ILE A 4 -16.94 25.18 -2.42
C ILE A 4 -17.71 25.02 -1.12
N GLN A 5 -18.68 25.90 -0.91
CA GLN A 5 -19.67 25.73 0.14
C GLN A 5 -20.74 24.75 -0.36
N THR A 6 -20.91 23.64 0.36
CA THR A 6 -21.90 22.60 0.09
C THR A 6 -22.62 22.22 1.38
N SER A 7 -23.54 21.25 1.33
CA SER A 7 -24.30 20.80 2.49
C SER A 7 -23.83 19.42 2.96
N CYS A 8 -23.76 19.24 4.28
CA CYS A 8 -23.49 17.93 4.90
C CYS A 8 -24.54 16.91 4.44
N PRO A 9 -24.14 15.73 3.91
CA PRO A 9 -25.11 14.74 3.45
C PRO A 9 -26.01 14.24 4.59
N ASN A 10 -25.49 14.22 5.83
CA ASN A 10 -26.19 13.75 7.02
C ASN A 10 -27.12 14.81 7.64
N CYS A 11 -26.58 15.94 8.12
CA CYS A 11 -27.36 16.96 8.85
C CYS A 11 -27.78 18.18 8.01
N LYS A 12 -27.43 18.23 6.73
CA LYS A 12 -27.70 19.31 5.77
C LYS A 12 -27.10 20.68 6.12
N GLN A 13 -26.39 20.81 7.24
CA GLN A 13 -25.68 22.04 7.60
C GLN A 13 -24.60 22.39 6.56
N PRO A 14 -24.37 23.68 6.30
CA PRO A 14 -23.31 24.11 5.39
C PRO A 14 -21.93 23.60 5.83
N LEU A 15 -21.14 23.12 4.88
CA LEU A 15 -19.74 22.77 5.05
C LEU A 15 -18.92 23.34 3.90
N VAL A 16 -17.66 23.64 4.17
CA VAL A 16 -16.70 24.07 3.16
C VAL A 16 -15.78 22.88 2.88
N ALA A 17 -15.75 22.44 1.63
CA ALA A 17 -14.87 21.37 1.19
C ALA A 17 -14.18 21.76 -0.11
N GLU A 18 -13.01 21.18 -0.34
CA GLU A 18 -12.38 21.21 -1.64
C GLU A 18 -12.96 20.09 -2.49
N ILE A 19 -13.56 20.44 -3.63
CA ILE A 19 -14.29 19.49 -4.47
C ILE A 19 -13.62 19.44 -5.85
N PHE A 20 -13.28 18.23 -6.26
CA PHE A 20 -12.75 17.88 -7.57
C PHE A 20 -13.75 16.95 -8.27
N GLN A 21 -14.29 17.44 -9.39
CA GLN A 21 -15.23 16.67 -10.22
C GLN A 21 -14.58 16.15 -11.51
N VAL A 22 -13.38 16.61 -11.84
CA VAL A 22 -12.56 16.08 -12.93
C VAL A 22 -11.23 15.63 -12.36
N VAL A 23 -10.92 14.34 -12.55
CA VAL A 23 -9.64 13.73 -12.23
C VAL A 23 -8.95 13.44 -13.56
N ASP A 24 -8.13 14.39 -14.02
CA ASP A 24 -7.28 14.20 -15.19
C ASP A 24 -5.88 13.81 -14.72
N VAL A 25 -5.46 12.58 -15.02
CA VAL A 25 -4.20 12.00 -14.53
C VAL A 25 -2.99 12.78 -15.03
N LYS A 26 -3.05 13.32 -16.25
CA LYS A 26 -1.92 14.05 -16.84
C LYS A 26 -1.78 15.45 -16.25
N LEU A 27 -2.91 16.13 -16.01
CA LEU A 27 -2.91 17.47 -15.44
C LEU A 27 -2.62 17.49 -13.93
N ASN A 28 -3.14 16.51 -13.20
CA ASN A 28 -2.94 16.41 -11.76
C ASN A 28 -2.93 14.96 -11.26
N PRO A 29 -1.77 14.28 -11.34
CA PRO A 29 -1.61 12.88 -10.90
C PRO A 29 -2.04 12.65 -9.45
N ARG A 30 -1.88 13.65 -8.57
CA ARG A 30 -2.24 13.56 -7.16
C ARG A 30 -3.74 13.29 -6.94
N LEU A 31 -4.61 13.73 -7.84
CA LEU A 31 -6.05 13.47 -7.72
C LEU A 31 -6.38 11.98 -7.90
N LYS A 32 -5.61 11.26 -8.73
CA LYS A 32 -5.73 9.81 -8.84
C LYS A 32 -5.30 9.12 -7.55
N GLU A 33 -4.18 9.53 -6.95
CA GLU A 33 -3.72 8.99 -5.67
C GLU A 33 -4.78 9.19 -4.57
N LEU A 34 -5.34 10.40 -4.47
CA LEU A 34 -6.41 10.70 -3.52
C LEU A 34 -7.69 9.89 -3.80
N LEU A 35 -8.04 9.66 -5.07
CA LEU A 35 -9.17 8.83 -5.46
C LEU A 35 -8.97 7.38 -5.02
N LEU A 36 -7.81 6.79 -5.33
CA LEU A 36 -7.47 5.41 -4.99
C LEU A 36 -7.37 5.20 -3.48
N ALA A 37 -6.88 6.19 -2.75
CA ALA A 37 -6.84 6.19 -1.28
C ALA A 37 -8.19 6.49 -0.62
N GLY A 38 -9.25 6.77 -1.39
CA GLY A 38 -10.57 7.14 -0.87
C GLY A 38 -10.66 8.54 -0.26
N GLY A 39 -9.61 9.35 -0.35
CA GLY A 39 -9.54 10.72 0.19
C GLY A 39 -10.10 11.81 -0.74
N LEU A 40 -10.42 11.50 -2.00
CA LEU A 40 -10.99 12.47 -2.92
C LEU A 40 -12.37 12.94 -2.45
N ASN A 41 -12.59 14.27 -2.45
CA ASN A 41 -13.85 14.90 -2.02
C ASN A 41 -14.28 14.51 -0.60
N PHE A 42 -13.32 14.16 0.26
CA PHE A 42 -13.58 13.82 1.65
C PHE A 42 -13.90 15.07 2.47
N ALA A 43 -14.91 14.97 3.34
CA ALA A 43 -15.31 16.06 4.22
C ALA A 43 -15.59 15.56 5.64
N GLN A 44 -15.28 16.41 6.62
CA GLN A 44 -15.61 16.21 8.02
C GLN A 44 -16.57 17.32 8.50
N CYS A 45 -17.76 16.93 8.94
CA CYS A 45 -18.76 17.84 9.47
C CYS A 45 -18.56 18.04 10.97
N GLN A 46 -18.24 19.28 11.38
CA GLN A 46 -18.04 19.64 12.78
C GLN A 46 -19.34 19.66 13.61
N ILE A 47 -20.51 19.65 12.97
CA ILE A 47 -21.81 19.73 13.66
C ILE A 47 -22.34 18.36 14.05
N CYS A 48 -22.31 17.39 13.12
CA CYS A 48 -22.87 16.05 13.36
C CYS A 48 -21.83 14.93 13.35
N GLY A 49 -20.54 15.25 13.22
CA GLY A 49 -19.46 14.27 13.20
C GLY A 49 -19.34 13.44 11.91
N PHE A 50 -20.12 13.74 10.86
CA PHE A 50 -20.02 13.02 9.58
C PHE A 50 -18.59 13.08 9.04
N GLN A 51 -18.06 11.94 8.61
CA GLN A 51 -16.75 11.80 7.97
C GLN A 51 -16.92 10.90 6.76
N GLY A 52 -16.63 11.39 5.56
CA GLY A 52 -16.77 10.59 4.36
C GLY A 52 -16.67 11.39 3.07
N GLN A 53 -16.70 10.67 1.96
CA GLN A 53 -16.72 11.25 0.62
C GLN A 53 -18.06 11.96 0.36
N LEU A 54 -17.98 13.15 -0.23
CA LEU A 54 -19.16 13.89 -0.67
C LEU A 54 -19.74 13.25 -1.94
N PRO A 55 -21.07 13.09 -2.04
CA PRO A 55 -21.72 12.49 -3.19
C PRO A 55 -21.80 13.52 -4.34
N VAL A 56 -20.70 13.69 -5.06
CA VAL A 56 -20.60 14.58 -6.22
C VAL A 56 -20.35 13.80 -7.52
N PRO A 57 -20.91 14.25 -8.67
CA PRO A 57 -20.56 13.69 -9.97
C PRO A 57 -19.07 13.83 -10.26
N LEU A 58 -18.49 12.80 -10.89
CA LEU A 58 -17.05 12.69 -11.13
C LEU A 58 -16.79 12.20 -12.57
N VAL A 59 -15.79 12.78 -13.21
CA VAL A 59 -15.20 12.29 -14.46
C VAL A 59 -13.72 11.97 -14.20
N TYR A 60 -13.32 10.73 -14.47
CA TYR A 60 -11.93 10.31 -14.45
C TYR A 60 -11.41 10.18 -15.88
N HIS A 61 -10.25 10.74 -16.14
CA HIS A 61 -9.62 10.75 -17.46
C HIS A 61 -8.14 10.37 -17.36
N ASP A 62 -7.75 9.34 -18.10
CA ASP A 62 -6.36 8.92 -18.30
C ASP A 62 -6.12 8.73 -19.80
N GLY A 63 -5.51 9.74 -20.43
CA GLY A 63 -5.33 9.76 -21.88
C GLY A 63 -4.30 8.76 -22.39
N ASP A 64 -3.32 8.38 -21.57
CA ASP A 64 -2.31 7.38 -21.94
C ASP A 64 -2.93 5.98 -22.00
N LYS A 65 -3.99 5.75 -21.22
CA LYS A 65 -4.76 4.51 -21.20
C LYS A 65 -6.05 4.55 -22.02
N GLU A 66 -6.29 5.66 -22.73
CA GLU A 66 -7.54 5.90 -23.48
C GLU A 66 -8.79 5.64 -22.62
N LEU A 67 -8.72 6.07 -21.35
CA LEU A 67 -9.73 5.77 -20.34
C LEU A 67 -10.51 7.03 -19.97
N LEU A 68 -11.82 6.97 -20.15
CA LEU A 68 -12.76 7.99 -19.70
C LEU A 68 -13.89 7.31 -18.92
N LEU A 69 -13.91 7.51 -17.61
CA LEU A 69 -14.92 6.96 -16.71
C LEU A 69 -15.79 8.08 -16.16
N THR A 70 -17.08 7.83 -16.01
CA THR A 70 -18.02 8.75 -15.37
C THR A 70 -18.67 8.08 -14.18
N PHE A 71 -18.94 8.84 -13.14
CA PHE A 71 -19.69 8.38 -11.98
C PHE A 71 -20.69 9.46 -11.58
N SER A 72 -21.95 9.06 -11.41
CA SER A 72 -22.97 9.88 -10.79
C SER A 72 -23.42 9.20 -9.49
N PRO A 73 -23.35 9.88 -8.34
CA PRO A 73 -23.88 9.37 -7.09
C PRO A 73 -25.35 8.95 -7.22
N PRO A 74 -25.78 7.89 -6.52
CA PRO A 74 -27.18 7.54 -6.41
C PRO A 74 -27.97 8.68 -5.76
N ASP A 75 -28.99 9.15 -6.48
CA ASP A 75 -29.91 10.19 -6.00
C ASP A 75 -31.31 9.84 -6.51
N PRO A 76 -32.26 9.47 -5.61
CA PRO A 76 -33.62 9.13 -6.00
C PRO A 76 -34.45 10.37 -6.40
N ALA A 77 -34.01 11.58 -6.06
CA ALA A 77 -34.70 12.82 -6.42
C ALA A 77 -34.36 13.30 -7.85
N LYS A 78 -33.35 12.70 -8.49
CA LYS A 78 -32.89 13.07 -9.84
C LYS A 78 -33.18 12.00 -10.86
N THR A 79 -33.70 12.43 -12.00
CA THR A 79 -33.84 11.63 -13.23
C THR A 79 -32.47 11.27 -13.81
N MET A 80 -32.43 10.30 -14.72
CA MET A 80 -31.19 9.93 -15.41
C MET A 80 -30.68 11.08 -16.31
N GLU A 81 -31.59 11.81 -16.95
CA GLU A 81 -31.25 12.96 -17.78
C GLU A 81 -30.58 14.09 -16.97
N GLU A 82 -31.08 14.40 -15.77
CA GLU A 82 -30.44 15.38 -14.89
C GLU A 82 -29.04 14.94 -14.43
N LYS A 83 -28.84 13.63 -14.22
CA LYS A 83 -27.52 13.07 -13.86
C LYS A 83 -26.54 13.17 -15.03
N GLU A 84 -26.98 12.88 -16.25
CA GLU A 84 -26.17 13.02 -17.46
C GLU A 84 -25.84 14.49 -17.76
N SER A 85 -26.82 15.38 -17.62
CA SER A 85 -26.65 16.82 -17.77
C SER A 85 -25.61 17.39 -16.80
N ALA A 86 -25.56 16.88 -15.57
CA ALA A 86 -24.53 17.26 -14.59
C ALA A 86 -23.11 16.81 -14.97
N LEU A 87 -22.96 15.78 -15.80
CA LEU A 87 -21.66 15.27 -16.29
C LEU A 87 -21.19 15.99 -17.57
N ALA A 88 -22.11 16.46 -18.39
CA ALA A 88 -21.81 17.14 -19.66
C ALA A 88 -20.74 18.26 -19.56
N PRO A 89 -20.82 19.22 -18.61
CA PRO A 89 -19.79 20.26 -18.50
C PRO A 89 -18.42 19.69 -18.10
N LEU A 90 -18.39 18.62 -17.30
CA LEU A 90 -17.15 17.96 -16.86
C LEU A 90 -16.46 17.22 -18.02
N LEU A 91 -17.26 16.51 -18.84
CA LEU A 91 -16.78 15.84 -20.06
C LEU A 91 -16.25 16.86 -21.08
N LYS A 92 -16.96 17.99 -21.22
CA LYS A 92 -16.51 19.10 -22.07
C LYS A 92 -15.19 19.68 -21.56
N GLN A 93 -15.06 19.90 -20.25
CA GLN A 93 -13.82 20.38 -19.64
C GLN A 93 -12.63 19.46 -19.93
N VAL A 94 -12.80 18.13 -19.84
CA VAL A 94 -11.76 17.17 -20.23
C VAL A 94 -11.36 17.38 -21.69
N THR A 95 -12.34 17.40 -22.59
CA THR A 95 -12.08 17.53 -24.04
C THR A 95 -11.42 18.87 -24.41
N ASP A 96 -11.88 19.97 -23.82
CA ASP A 96 -11.38 21.32 -24.08
C ASP A 96 -9.91 21.47 -23.62
N ASN A 97 -9.51 20.75 -22.56
CA ASN A 97 -8.14 20.75 -22.05
C ASN A 97 -7.17 19.88 -22.87
N LEU A 98 -7.66 19.09 -23.82
CA LEU A 98 -6.82 18.25 -24.68
C LEU A 98 -6.44 18.97 -25.98
N ALA A 99 -5.17 18.81 -26.35
CA ALA A 99 -4.70 19.15 -27.69
C ALA A 99 -5.48 18.36 -28.75
N PRO A 100 -5.71 18.91 -29.96
CA PRO A 100 -6.51 18.26 -31.00
C PRO A 100 -6.07 16.83 -31.32
N GLU A 101 -4.76 16.56 -31.32
CA GLU A 101 -4.18 15.26 -31.65
C GLU A 101 -4.41 14.21 -30.53
N ALA A 102 -4.64 14.67 -29.30
CA ALA A 102 -4.96 13.81 -28.16
C ALA A 102 -6.45 13.48 -28.06
N ARG A 103 -7.31 14.12 -28.87
CA ARG A 103 -8.77 13.90 -28.87
C ARG A 103 -9.14 12.66 -29.67
N LYS A 104 -8.91 11.49 -29.09
CA LYS A 104 -9.17 10.19 -29.72
C LYS A 104 -10.62 9.72 -29.51
N GLY A 105 -10.98 8.62 -30.17
CA GLY A 105 -12.34 8.08 -30.21
C GLY A 105 -12.96 7.73 -28.85
N TYR A 106 -12.16 7.32 -27.86
CA TYR A 106 -12.65 6.93 -26.53
C TYR A 106 -13.39 8.06 -25.79
N LEU A 107 -13.11 9.33 -26.12
CA LEU A 107 -13.78 10.49 -25.53
C LEU A 107 -15.28 10.54 -25.86
N PHE A 108 -15.70 9.92 -26.97
CA PHE A 108 -17.10 9.84 -27.38
C PHE A 108 -17.84 8.64 -26.77
N GLN A 109 -17.14 7.78 -26.02
CA GLN A 109 -17.70 6.59 -25.39
C GLN A 109 -17.28 6.50 -23.91
N PRO A 110 -17.68 7.49 -23.08
CA PRO A 110 -17.41 7.43 -21.65
C PRO A 110 -18.04 6.18 -21.02
N LYS A 111 -17.29 5.49 -20.17
CA LYS A 111 -17.80 4.30 -19.46
C LYS A 111 -18.44 4.73 -18.14
N ALA A 112 -19.75 4.55 -18.04
CA ALA A 112 -20.50 4.88 -16.83
C ALA A 112 -20.30 3.85 -15.71
N MET A 113 -19.88 4.33 -14.54
CA MET A 113 -19.66 3.54 -13.33
C MET A 113 -20.82 3.75 -12.36
N LEU A 114 -21.46 2.66 -11.94
CA LEU A 114 -22.63 2.72 -11.05
C LEU A 114 -22.25 3.02 -9.59
N THR A 115 -21.02 2.70 -9.19
CA THR A 115 -20.51 2.88 -7.83
C THR A 115 -19.10 3.46 -7.88
N MET A 116 -18.70 4.17 -6.83
CA MET A 116 -17.32 4.64 -6.69
C MET A 116 -16.33 3.47 -6.68
N ASN A 117 -16.71 2.35 -6.04
CA ASN A 117 -15.89 1.14 -6.00
C ASN A 117 -15.65 0.57 -7.41
N ASN A 118 -16.66 0.57 -8.29
CA ASN A 118 -16.49 0.12 -9.67
C ASN A 118 -15.60 1.06 -10.47
N LEU A 119 -15.68 2.38 -10.21
CA LEU A 119 -14.78 3.35 -10.82
C LEU A 119 -13.34 3.09 -10.40
N VAL A 120 -13.07 2.99 -9.09
CA VAL A 120 -11.74 2.68 -8.55
C VAL A 120 -11.22 1.34 -9.09
N LYS A 121 -12.05 0.29 -9.10
CA LYS A 121 -11.70 -1.01 -9.70
C LYS A 121 -11.24 -0.86 -11.15
N ASN A 122 -11.97 -0.13 -11.98
CA ASN A 122 -11.61 0.06 -13.39
C ASN A 122 -10.32 0.86 -13.58
N VAL A 123 -10.05 1.83 -12.68
CA VAL A 123 -8.76 2.54 -12.66
C VAL A 123 -7.62 1.57 -12.35
N LEU A 124 -7.76 0.72 -11.33
CA LEU A 124 -6.75 -0.26 -10.93
C LEU A 124 -6.51 -1.31 -12.03
N LEU A 125 -7.59 -1.80 -12.68
CA LEU A 125 -7.49 -2.70 -13.83
C LEU A 125 -6.68 -2.09 -14.98
N ALA A 126 -6.92 -0.81 -15.28
CA ALA A 126 -6.17 -0.09 -16.30
C ALA A 126 -4.70 0.11 -15.90
N ASP A 127 -4.38 0.16 -14.60
CA ASP A 127 -3.02 0.18 -14.07
C ASP A 127 -2.32 -1.19 -14.09
N GLY A 128 -2.99 -2.24 -14.58
CA GLY A 128 -2.44 -3.59 -14.69
C GLY A 128 -2.65 -4.45 -13.45
N ILE A 129 -3.44 -4.00 -12.47
CA ILE A 129 -3.83 -4.81 -11.31
C ILE A 129 -4.97 -5.73 -11.75
N THR A 130 -4.83 -7.04 -11.60
CA THR A 130 -5.84 -7.99 -12.07
C THR A 130 -7.00 -8.16 -11.09
N GLU A 131 -8.11 -8.76 -11.54
CA GLU A 131 -9.23 -9.05 -10.64
C GLU A 131 -8.84 -10.05 -9.54
N GLU A 132 -7.98 -11.01 -9.88
CA GLU A 132 -7.46 -12.01 -8.94
C GLU A 132 -6.62 -11.35 -7.85
N MET A 133 -5.78 -10.35 -8.21
CA MET A 133 -5.01 -9.58 -7.23
C MET A 133 -5.93 -8.80 -6.27
N LEU A 134 -6.98 -8.17 -6.79
CA LEU A 134 -7.96 -7.46 -5.96
C LEU A 134 -8.73 -8.41 -5.05
N GLN A 135 -9.12 -9.58 -5.56
CA GLN A 135 -9.79 -10.61 -4.77
C GLN A 135 -8.88 -11.14 -3.67
N ALA A 136 -7.62 -11.45 -3.99
CA ALA A 136 -6.63 -11.88 -3.00
C ALA A 136 -6.46 -10.85 -1.88
N GLN A 137 -6.35 -9.56 -2.22
CA GLN A 137 -6.27 -8.48 -1.22
C GLN A 137 -7.53 -8.40 -0.34
N GLN A 138 -8.73 -8.50 -0.94
CA GLN A 138 -9.98 -8.51 -0.17
C GLN A 138 -10.11 -9.73 0.75
N GLU A 139 -9.63 -10.89 0.31
CA GLU A 139 -9.61 -12.09 1.16
C GLU A 139 -8.66 -11.93 2.35
N LYS A 140 -7.49 -11.34 2.14
CA LYS A 140 -6.56 -10.99 3.24
C LYS A 140 -7.21 -10.03 4.24
N MET A 141 -7.89 -8.98 3.77
CA MET A 141 -8.65 -8.07 4.63
C MET A 141 -9.73 -8.79 5.44
N ARG A 142 -10.55 -9.64 4.80
CA ARG A 142 -11.60 -10.40 5.50
C ARG A 142 -11.03 -11.38 6.53
N LEU A 143 -9.93 -12.05 6.20
CA LEU A 143 -9.23 -12.92 7.14
C LEU A 143 -8.74 -12.11 8.34
N LEU A 144 -8.18 -10.93 8.10
CA LEU A 144 -7.69 -10.08 9.15
C LEU A 144 -8.80 -9.58 10.08
N GLU A 145 -9.93 -9.16 9.52
CA GLU A 145 -11.15 -8.82 10.29
C GLU A 145 -11.60 -10.00 11.17
N LYS A 146 -11.63 -11.23 10.63
CA LYS A 146 -11.98 -12.42 11.40
C LYS A 146 -10.99 -12.70 12.52
N ILE A 147 -9.69 -12.60 12.25
CA ILE A 147 -8.62 -12.77 13.25
C ILE A 147 -8.82 -11.78 14.41
N PHE A 148 -9.20 -10.53 14.12
CA PHE A 148 -9.53 -9.55 15.15
C PHE A 148 -10.85 -9.79 15.88
N MET A 149 -11.69 -10.74 15.45
CA MET A 149 -12.94 -11.09 16.15
C MET A 149 -12.79 -12.30 17.08
N VAL A 150 -11.73 -13.08 16.94
CA VAL A 150 -11.49 -14.31 17.72
C VAL A 150 -10.30 -14.16 18.67
N GLU A 151 -10.25 -14.99 19.71
CA GLU A 151 -9.23 -14.95 20.76
C GLU A 151 -8.85 -16.36 21.22
N GLY A 152 -7.74 -16.48 21.96
CA GLY A 152 -7.28 -17.75 22.53
C GLY A 152 -7.08 -18.85 21.49
N GLU A 153 -7.63 -20.04 21.76
CA GLU A 153 -7.50 -21.21 20.87
C GLU A 153 -8.14 -20.99 19.50
N GLN A 154 -9.22 -20.21 19.42
CA GLN A 154 -9.89 -19.93 18.15
C GLN A 154 -9.03 -19.07 17.23
N LEU A 155 -8.29 -18.12 17.79
CA LEU A 155 -7.31 -17.31 17.05
C LEU A 155 -6.23 -18.19 16.43
N ILE A 156 -5.65 -19.09 17.23
CA ILE A 156 -4.61 -20.01 16.77
C ILE A 156 -5.16 -20.91 15.66
N GLN A 157 -6.37 -21.43 15.82
CA GLN A 157 -7.00 -22.29 14.82
C GLN A 157 -7.28 -21.53 13.51
N GLU A 158 -7.75 -20.28 13.58
CA GLU A 158 -8.01 -19.45 12.39
C GLU A 158 -6.71 -19.17 11.62
N ILE A 159 -5.62 -18.87 12.33
CA ILE A 159 -4.29 -18.68 11.72
C ILE A 159 -3.80 -19.97 11.06
N ARG A 160 -3.89 -21.11 11.75
CA ARG A 160 -3.45 -22.42 11.22
C ARG A 160 -4.26 -22.86 9.99
N ASN A 161 -5.56 -22.58 9.97
CA ASN A 161 -6.42 -22.94 8.83
C ASN A 161 -6.16 -22.10 7.58
N ASN A 162 -5.52 -20.94 7.72
CA ASN A 162 -5.35 -19.98 6.63
C ASN A 162 -3.88 -19.65 6.33
N GLN A 163 -2.94 -20.55 6.66
CA GLN A 163 -1.49 -20.32 6.50
C GLN A 163 -1.10 -19.85 5.09
N GLU A 164 -1.71 -20.41 4.03
CA GLU A 164 -1.43 -20.03 2.64
C GLU A 164 -1.77 -18.57 2.32
N LYS A 165 -2.70 -17.96 3.06
CA LYS A 165 -3.11 -16.56 2.89
C LYS A 165 -2.31 -15.58 3.74
N ILE A 166 -1.52 -16.09 4.69
CA ILE A 166 -0.74 -15.30 5.64
C ILE A 166 0.70 -15.23 5.13
N ASP A 167 0.90 -14.36 4.15
CA ASP A 167 2.20 -14.07 3.54
C ASP A 167 2.78 -12.73 4.02
N ARG A 168 3.91 -12.31 3.45
CA ARG A 168 4.56 -11.04 3.82
C ARG A 168 3.67 -9.82 3.59
N GLU A 169 2.82 -9.85 2.57
CA GLU A 169 1.88 -8.75 2.31
C GLU A 169 0.79 -8.70 3.39
N PHE A 170 0.31 -9.86 3.87
CA PHE A 170 -0.60 -9.92 5.01
C PHE A 170 0.04 -9.30 6.27
N PHE A 171 1.30 -9.62 6.56
CA PHE A 171 2.03 -9.00 7.68
C PHE A 171 2.20 -7.49 7.51
N ALA A 172 2.49 -7.01 6.29
CA ALA A 172 2.59 -5.58 6.01
C ALA A 172 1.25 -4.86 6.23
N LEU A 173 0.15 -5.46 5.76
CA LEU A 173 -1.21 -4.95 5.97
C LEU A 173 -1.56 -4.90 7.47
N PHE A 174 -1.27 -5.98 8.21
CA PHE A 174 -1.47 -6.02 9.66
C PHE A 174 -0.69 -4.91 10.37
N ALA A 175 0.58 -4.71 9.99
CA ALA A 175 1.44 -3.67 10.58
C ALA A 175 0.91 -2.25 10.34
N GLU A 176 0.36 -1.97 9.16
CA GLU A 176 -0.26 -0.68 8.84
C GLU A 176 -1.47 -0.41 9.75
N ILE A 177 -2.37 -1.39 9.91
CA ILE A 177 -3.52 -1.26 10.80
C ILE A 177 -3.08 -1.10 12.25
N ALA A 178 -2.09 -1.87 12.70
CA ALA A 178 -1.55 -1.78 14.04
C ALA A 178 -0.97 -0.38 14.35
N GLN A 179 -0.30 0.22 13.37
CA GLN A 179 0.24 1.58 13.49
C GLN A 179 -0.86 2.63 13.63
N GLN A 180 -1.94 2.52 12.84
CA GLN A 180 -3.08 3.44 12.91
C GLN A 180 -3.80 3.38 14.26
N VAL A 181 -4.01 2.18 14.81
CA VAL A 181 -4.65 2.00 16.12
C VAL A 181 -3.77 2.57 17.24
N THR A 182 -2.47 2.31 17.20
CA THR A 182 -1.53 2.81 18.23
C THR A 182 -1.52 4.34 18.27
N ALA A 183 -1.70 5.01 17.12
CA ALA A 183 -1.81 6.46 17.05
C ALA A 183 -3.05 7.02 17.77
N ASN A 184 -4.16 6.26 17.78
CA ASN A 184 -5.43 6.63 18.41
C ASN A 184 -5.49 6.32 19.92
N ARG A 185 -4.46 5.65 20.48
CA ARG A 185 -4.28 5.36 21.93
C ARG A 185 -5.40 4.55 22.60
N ASP A 186 -6.07 3.70 21.85
CA ASP A 186 -7.04 2.75 22.40
C ASP A 186 -6.32 1.55 23.05
N GLN A 187 -6.33 1.47 24.38
CA GLN A 187 -5.52 0.49 25.13
C GLN A 187 -5.97 -0.95 24.90
N ASP A 188 -7.27 -1.21 24.87
CA ASP A 188 -7.82 -2.57 24.70
C ASP A 188 -7.47 -3.09 23.30
N THR A 189 -7.62 -2.24 22.27
CA THR A 189 -7.27 -2.62 20.90
C THR A 189 -5.75 -2.78 20.72
N ILE A 190 -4.92 -2.00 21.43
CA ILE A 190 -3.46 -2.19 21.43
C ILE A 190 -3.06 -3.54 22.03
N GLU A 191 -3.69 -3.97 23.13
CA GLU A 191 -3.43 -5.28 23.73
C GLU A 191 -3.82 -6.41 22.78
N LYS A 192 -4.99 -6.29 22.13
CA LYS A 192 -5.45 -7.25 21.13
C LYS A 192 -4.49 -7.37 19.94
N ILE A 193 -4.01 -6.25 19.42
CA ILE A 193 -2.99 -6.23 18.36
C ILE A 193 -1.75 -7.01 18.78
N LYS A 194 -1.27 -6.84 20.01
CA LYS A 194 -0.08 -7.56 20.49
C LYS A 194 -0.32 -9.06 20.53
N LEU A 195 -1.46 -9.52 21.04
CA LEU A 195 -1.81 -10.94 21.09
C LEU A 195 -1.90 -11.55 19.69
N VAL A 196 -2.53 -10.84 18.74
CA VAL A 196 -2.59 -11.27 17.34
C VAL A 196 -1.21 -11.30 16.71
N GLN A 197 -0.38 -10.28 16.95
CA GLN A 197 0.98 -10.22 16.43
C GLN A 197 1.81 -11.41 16.93
N GLU A 198 1.76 -11.71 18.22
CA GLU A 198 2.45 -12.85 18.83
C GLU A 198 2.00 -14.17 18.20
N ALA A 199 0.68 -14.40 18.12
CA ALA A 199 0.14 -15.60 17.49
C ALA A 199 0.55 -15.73 16.01
N LEU A 200 0.49 -14.65 15.22
CA LEU A 200 0.94 -14.65 13.82
C LEU A 200 2.43 -14.99 13.71
N MET A 201 3.26 -14.43 14.58
CA MET A 201 4.71 -14.65 14.58
C MET A 201 5.08 -16.08 14.98
N GLU A 202 4.36 -16.68 15.93
CA GLU A 202 4.65 -18.01 16.45
C GLU A 202 4.06 -19.12 15.59
N GLU A 203 2.84 -18.95 15.09
CA GLU A 203 2.08 -20.00 14.42
C GLU A 203 2.35 -20.08 12.91
N THR A 204 2.94 -19.05 12.29
CA THR A 204 3.19 -19.03 10.84
C THR A 204 4.68 -19.17 10.51
N GLU A 205 4.97 -19.84 9.39
CA GLU A 205 6.35 -19.95 8.89
C GLU A 205 6.92 -18.57 8.52
N VAL A 206 6.10 -17.75 7.88
CA VAL A 206 6.46 -16.37 7.51
C VAL A 206 6.74 -15.53 8.75
N GLY A 207 5.93 -15.64 9.80
CA GLY A 207 6.15 -14.96 11.07
C GLY A 207 7.47 -15.35 11.75
N ARG A 208 7.77 -16.65 11.80
CA ARG A 208 9.05 -17.15 12.30
C ARG A 208 10.23 -16.63 11.47
N SER A 209 10.11 -16.63 10.14
CA SER A 209 11.11 -16.06 9.23
C SER A 209 11.34 -14.56 9.49
N ILE A 210 10.27 -13.76 9.62
CA ILE A 210 10.35 -12.33 9.95
C ILE A 210 11.05 -12.12 11.30
N LYS A 211 10.76 -12.96 12.29
CA LYS A 211 11.39 -12.90 13.61
C LYS A 211 12.90 -13.12 13.51
N THR A 212 13.30 -14.18 12.82
CA THR A 212 14.72 -14.50 12.61
C THR A 212 15.43 -13.38 11.86
N GLU A 213 14.85 -12.85 10.79
CA GLU A 213 15.42 -11.70 10.06
C GLU A 213 15.64 -10.49 10.96
N ALA A 214 14.67 -10.14 11.80
CA ALA A 214 14.79 -9.01 12.72
C ALA A 214 15.89 -9.21 13.78
N GLU A 215 16.02 -10.43 14.31
CA GLU A 215 17.08 -10.81 15.26
C GLU A 215 18.47 -10.76 14.62
N GLU A 216 18.59 -11.21 13.37
CA GLU A 216 19.83 -11.19 12.61
C GLU A 216 20.24 -9.77 12.23
N ILE A 217 19.28 -8.91 11.84
CA ILE A 217 19.53 -7.47 11.62
C ILE A 217 20.06 -6.81 12.89
N LYS A 218 19.39 -7.02 14.03
CA LYS A 218 19.84 -6.46 15.32
C LYS A 218 21.26 -6.89 15.68
N SER A 219 21.58 -8.16 15.43
CA SER A 219 22.88 -8.74 15.74
C SER A 219 23.95 -8.27 14.75
N ALA A 220 23.61 -8.09 13.48
CA ALA A 220 24.46 -7.49 12.46
C ALA A 220 24.82 -6.04 12.83
N THR A 221 23.82 -5.23 13.21
CA THR A 221 24.03 -3.84 13.65
C THR A 221 25.02 -3.79 14.81
N LYS A 222 24.84 -4.61 15.86
CA LYS A 222 25.78 -4.68 16.99
C LYS A 222 27.20 -5.06 16.56
N SER A 223 27.33 -5.99 15.61
CA SER A 223 28.64 -6.45 15.13
C SER A 223 29.36 -5.35 14.34
N LEU A 224 28.61 -4.59 13.53
CA LEU A 224 29.13 -3.43 12.79
C LEU A 224 29.49 -2.27 13.74
N GLU A 225 28.63 -1.98 14.72
CA GLU A 225 28.89 -0.95 15.74
C GLU A 225 30.14 -1.25 16.56
N ALA A 226 30.37 -2.53 16.90
CA ALA A 226 31.56 -2.97 17.63
C ALA A 226 32.87 -2.73 16.87
N LEU A 227 32.85 -2.68 15.52
CA LEU A 227 34.02 -2.31 14.73
C LEU A 227 34.33 -0.81 14.83
N GLY A 228 33.32 0.05 14.98
CA GLY A 228 33.48 1.50 15.08
C GLY A 228 34.38 2.07 13.97
N ASN A 229 35.45 2.74 14.36
CA ASN A 229 36.42 3.34 13.43
C ASN A 229 37.27 2.31 12.65
N ASN A 230 37.25 1.04 13.05
CA ASN A 230 37.98 -0.03 12.37
C ASN A 230 37.19 -0.64 11.21
N LEU A 231 35.99 -0.14 10.91
CA LEU A 231 35.19 -0.62 9.79
C LEU A 231 35.91 -0.33 8.46
N SER A 232 36.40 -1.39 7.84
CA SER A 232 37.08 -1.42 6.55
C SER A 232 36.47 -2.52 5.67
N ARG A 233 36.83 -2.54 4.38
CA ARG A 233 36.39 -3.61 3.45
C ARG A 233 36.87 -4.98 3.91
N THR A 234 38.08 -5.05 4.46
CA THR A 234 38.65 -6.29 5.01
C THR A 234 37.91 -6.75 6.26
N SER A 235 37.68 -5.88 7.25
CA SER A 235 36.95 -6.27 8.47
C SER A 235 35.48 -6.59 8.18
N LEU A 236 34.88 -5.93 7.19
CA LEU A 236 33.54 -6.25 6.71
C LEU A 236 33.50 -7.64 6.06
N LEU A 237 34.50 -7.97 5.23
CA LEU A 237 34.61 -9.29 4.63
C LEU A 237 34.73 -10.37 5.71
N GLU A 238 35.56 -10.16 6.73
CA GLU A 238 35.67 -11.06 7.88
C GLU A 238 34.34 -11.24 8.61
N LEU A 239 33.59 -10.16 8.86
CA LEU A 239 32.25 -10.25 9.45
C LEU A 239 31.29 -11.08 8.59
N VAL A 240 31.30 -10.88 7.27
CA VAL A 240 30.44 -11.63 6.33
C VAL A 240 30.81 -13.11 6.32
N LEU A 241 32.10 -13.44 6.30
CA LEU A 241 32.57 -14.83 6.32
C LEU A 241 32.31 -15.53 7.66
N SER A 242 32.31 -14.78 8.76
CA SER A 242 32.00 -15.30 10.10
C SER A 242 30.51 -15.37 10.40
N ALA A 243 29.64 -15.00 9.45
CA ALA A 243 28.20 -15.00 9.65
C ALA A 243 27.68 -16.43 9.93
N PRO A 244 26.87 -16.64 10.98
CA PRO A 244 26.42 -17.98 11.38
C PRO A 244 25.35 -18.56 10.43
N ASN A 245 24.73 -17.71 9.60
CA ASN A 245 23.70 -18.10 8.66
C ASN A 245 23.58 -17.06 7.54
N HIS A 246 22.83 -17.43 6.50
CA HIS A 246 22.61 -16.58 5.34
C HIS A 246 21.80 -15.31 5.64
N GLU A 247 20.91 -15.34 6.63
CA GLU A 247 20.14 -14.16 7.05
C GLU A 247 21.03 -13.08 7.68
N ARG A 248 22.08 -13.47 8.43
CA ARG A 248 23.11 -12.53 8.90
C ARG A 248 23.88 -11.89 7.74
N VAL A 249 24.20 -12.66 6.70
CA VAL A 249 24.87 -12.13 5.49
C VAL A 249 23.99 -11.10 4.79
N LYS A 250 22.70 -11.43 4.58
CA LYS A 250 21.72 -10.48 4.02
C LYS A 250 21.60 -9.22 4.87
N ALA A 251 21.58 -9.36 6.20
CA ALA A 251 21.54 -8.23 7.11
C ALA A 251 22.75 -7.30 6.93
N TYR A 252 23.98 -7.83 6.88
CA TYR A 252 25.17 -7.03 6.58
C TYR A 252 25.05 -6.36 5.21
N ALA A 253 24.67 -7.10 4.17
CA ALA A 253 24.53 -6.55 2.82
C ALA A 253 23.49 -5.43 2.73
N GLY A 254 22.40 -5.52 3.50
CA GLY A 254 21.39 -4.46 3.59
C GLY A 254 21.90 -3.22 4.33
N LEU A 255 22.61 -3.40 5.45
CA LEU A 255 23.07 -2.31 6.32
C LEU A 255 24.25 -1.52 5.74
N VAL A 256 25.17 -2.20 5.05
CA VAL A 256 26.40 -1.58 4.51
C VAL A 256 26.57 -1.82 3.01
N ARG A 257 25.46 -1.85 2.27
CA ARG A 257 25.45 -2.03 0.80
C ARG A 257 26.48 -1.17 0.06
N PRO A 258 26.67 0.13 0.36
CA PRO A 258 27.64 0.95 -0.35
C PRO A 258 29.10 0.51 -0.15
N ALA A 259 29.41 -0.20 0.94
CA ALA A 259 30.76 -0.70 1.24
C ALA A 259 31.04 -2.07 0.60
N MET A 260 30.01 -2.77 0.12
CA MET A 260 30.13 -4.00 -0.68
C MET A 260 30.27 -3.62 -2.16
N ASP A 261 31.33 -2.90 -2.47
CA ASP A 261 31.66 -2.41 -3.81
C ASP A 261 32.62 -3.35 -4.55
N TYR A 262 33.12 -2.90 -5.70
CA TYR A 262 34.08 -3.67 -6.50
C TYR A 262 35.32 -4.10 -5.70
N GLU A 263 35.83 -3.23 -4.82
CA GLU A 263 37.02 -3.54 -4.02
C GLU A 263 36.74 -4.63 -2.99
N PHE A 264 35.56 -4.60 -2.36
CA PHE A 264 35.11 -5.68 -1.48
C PHE A 264 35.04 -7.02 -2.20
N PHE A 265 34.40 -7.08 -3.38
CA PHE A 265 34.29 -8.33 -4.13
C PHE A 265 35.64 -8.83 -4.67
N LYS A 266 36.55 -7.92 -5.02
CA LYS A 266 37.93 -8.29 -5.36
C LYS A 266 38.64 -8.97 -4.18
N LEU A 267 38.56 -8.39 -2.99
CA LEU A 267 39.11 -9.00 -1.76
C LEU A 267 38.47 -10.36 -1.46
N PHE A 268 37.16 -10.49 -1.71
CA PHE A 268 36.46 -11.75 -1.51
C PHE A 268 36.94 -12.82 -2.49
N THR A 269 37.10 -12.50 -3.78
CA THR A 269 37.67 -13.42 -4.79
C THR A 269 39.08 -13.84 -4.43
N GLU A 270 39.95 -12.89 -4.05
CA GLU A 270 41.31 -13.20 -3.61
C GLU A 270 41.30 -14.13 -2.39
N LYS A 271 40.36 -13.97 -1.45
CA LYS A 271 40.21 -14.87 -0.31
C LYS A 271 39.80 -16.28 -0.75
N ILE A 272 38.82 -16.41 -1.66
CA ILE A 272 38.36 -17.70 -2.20
C ILE A 272 39.51 -18.45 -2.89
N GLU A 273 40.29 -17.75 -3.72
CA GLU A 273 41.42 -18.34 -4.47
C GLU A 273 42.54 -18.84 -3.55
N ASN A 274 42.76 -18.16 -2.43
CA ASN A 274 43.78 -18.51 -1.44
C ASN A 274 43.30 -19.50 -0.36
N SER A 275 42.00 -19.78 -0.28
CA SER A 275 41.42 -20.75 0.66
C SER A 275 41.57 -22.20 0.19
N GLU A 276 41.67 -23.13 1.15
CA GLU A 276 41.68 -24.57 0.89
C GLU A 276 40.33 -25.08 0.35
N SER A 277 40.34 -26.26 -0.28
CA SER A 277 39.18 -26.87 -0.97
C SER A 277 37.87 -26.84 -0.17
N GLU A 278 37.89 -27.20 1.12
CA GLU A 278 36.67 -27.27 1.94
C GLU A 278 36.16 -25.88 2.33
N GLN A 279 37.05 -24.96 2.74
CA GLN A 279 36.66 -23.57 3.02
C GLN A 279 36.15 -22.85 1.77
N ARG A 280 36.71 -23.18 0.60
CA ARG A 280 36.26 -22.64 -0.68
C ARG A 280 34.82 -23.04 -1.00
N LYS A 281 34.40 -24.27 -0.66
CA LYS A 281 33.03 -24.74 -0.89
C LYS A 281 32.00 -24.03 0.00
N GLU A 282 32.38 -23.61 1.20
CA GLU A 282 31.49 -22.87 2.10
C GLU A 282 31.31 -21.39 1.68
N MET A 283 32.27 -20.85 0.92
CA MET A 283 32.28 -19.46 0.47
C MET A 283 31.60 -19.24 -0.90
N VAL A 284 31.29 -20.30 -1.63
CA VAL A 284 30.70 -20.29 -3.00
C VAL A 284 29.27 -20.82 -2.95
#